data_AF-A0A968ZIS8-F1
#
_entry.id   AF-A0A968ZIS8-F1
#
_cell.length_a   1.000
_cell.length_b   1.000
_cell.length_c   1.000
_cell.angle_alpha   90.00
_cell.angle_beta   90.00
_cell.angle_gamma   90.00
#
_symmetry.space_group_name_H-M   'P 1'
#
loop_
_entity.id
_entity.type
_entity.pdbx_description
1 polymer ?
#
loop_
_entity_poly.entity_id
_entity_poly.type
_entity_poly.pdbx_seq_one_letter_code
_entity_poly.pdbx_strand_id
1 'polypeptide(L)'
;MLGTSFTVKASADKQRVEVRVISGKVALSPGDENNTIFLEPGFTGELLSGNQLNKYPTENQNFMTWKTGEMHFDNSSLKQVIETVQAHYGVQVLVDNPGILACDFTGSFRQADLHEVLEVLSISMNLSFQQKDHEIKLSGSGCE
;
A
#
# COMPACT_ATOMS: atom_id res chain seq x y z
N MET A 1 -0.93 -24.52 8.65
CA MET A 1 -1.15 -24.96 7.24
C MET A 1 -0.20 -24.16 6.36
N LEU A 2 0.50 -24.79 5.40
CA LEU A 2 1.35 -24.12 4.42
C LEU A 2 0.49 -23.77 3.20
N GLY A 3 -0.11 -22.58 3.19
CA GLY A 3 -0.93 -22.09 2.08
C GLY A 3 -0.24 -20.96 1.32
N THR A 4 -0.41 -20.95 0.01
CA THR A 4 0.04 -19.83 -0.85
C THR A 4 -1.07 -18.78 -0.93
N SER A 5 -0.74 -17.53 -0.65
CA SER A 5 -1.66 -16.38 -0.75
C SER A 5 -1.05 -15.31 -1.65
N PHE A 6 -1.84 -14.80 -2.58
CA PHE A 6 -1.41 -13.78 -3.54
C PHE A 6 -2.60 -12.96 -4.05
N THR A 7 -2.32 -11.80 -4.62
CA THR A 7 -3.31 -10.98 -5.35
C THR A 7 -3.01 -10.98 -6.83
N VAL A 8 -4.05 -10.89 -7.66
CA VAL A 8 -3.93 -10.72 -9.11
C VAL A 8 -4.71 -9.48 -9.52
N LYS A 9 -4.08 -8.61 -10.30
CA LYS A 9 -4.71 -7.45 -10.92
C LYS A 9 -4.49 -7.50 -12.42
N ALA A 10 -5.57 -7.66 -13.18
CA ALA A 10 -5.55 -7.67 -14.63
C ALA A 10 -6.09 -6.33 -15.18
N SER A 11 -5.31 -5.67 -16.03
CA SER A 11 -5.66 -4.41 -16.70
C SER A 11 -5.69 -4.64 -18.20
N ALA A 12 -6.89 -4.76 -18.77
CA ALA A 12 -7.08 -5.09 -20.20
C ALA A 12 -6.62 -3.95 -21.13
N ASP A 13 -6.84 -2.70 -20.72
CA ASP A 13 -6.41 -1.47 -21.40
C ASP A 13 -4.89 -1.39 -21.53
N LYS A 14 -4.15 -1.87 -20.52
CA LYS A 14 -2.69 -1.87 -20.48
C LYS A 14 -2.06 -3.19 -20.91
N GLN A 15 -2.87 -4.19 -21.26
CA GLN A 15 -2.43 -5.56 -21.55
C GLN A 15 -1.43 -6.08 -20.50
N ARG A 16 -1.76 -5.85 -19.23
CA ARG A 16 -0.88 -6.13 -18.08
C ARG A 16 -1.60 -6.97 -17.05
N VAL A 17 -0.95 -8.03 -16.58
CA VAL A 17 -1.33 -8.78 -15.38
C VAL A 17 -0.26 -8.58 -14.33
N GLU A 18 -0.67 -8.21 -13.13
CA GLU A 18 0.21 -8.03 -11.99
C GLU A 18 -0.16 -9.04 -10.89
N VAL A 19 0.84 -9.72 -10.34
CA VAL A 19 0.70 -10.70 -9.27
C VAL A 19 1.59 -10.29 -8.10
N ARG A 20 1.03 -10.20 -6.89
CA ARG A 20 1.79 -9.93 -5.66
C ARG A 20 1.65 -11.09 -4.70
N VAL A 21 2.76 -11.61 -4.21
CA VAL A 21 2.76 -12.75 -3.28
C VAL A 21 2.76 -12.26 -1.85
N ILE A 22 1.86 -12.83 -1.04
CA ILE A 22 1.67 -12.54 0.38
C ILE A 22 2.30 -13.65 1.22
N SER A 23 2.07 -14.92 0.85
CA SER A 23 2.64 -16.09 1.51
C SER A 23 2.85 -17.22 0.49
N GLY A 24 3.79 -18.13 0.77
CA GLY A 24 4.08 -19.26 -0.12
C GLY A 24 4.92 -18.85 -1.33
N LYS A 25 4.74 -19.55 -2.45
CA LYS A 25 5.50 -19.33 -3.69
C LYS A 25 4.56 -19.46 -4.88
N VAL A 26 4.64 -18.54 -5.83
CA VAL A 26 3.82 -18.52 -7.05
C VAL A 26 4.71 -18.62 -8.29
N ALA A 27 4.32 -19.43 -9.26
CA ALA A 27 4.92 -19.42 -10.60
C ALA A 27 4.03 -18.57 -11.53
N LEU A 28 4.65 -17.67 -12.30
CA LEU A 28 3.98 -16.85 -13.30
C LEU A 28 4.60 -17.13 -14.67
N SER A 29 3.77 -17.52 -15.64
CA SER A 29 4.18 -17.80 -17.02
C SER A 29 3.13 -17.32 -18.02
N PRO A 30 3.51 -17.03 -19.28
CA PRO A 30 2.59 -16.68 -20.36
C PRO A 30 1.97 -17.92 -21.04
N GLY A 31 1.97 -19.09 -20.38
CA GLY A 31 1.54 -20.37 -20.96
C GLY A 31 2.67 -21.20 -21.60
N ASP A 32 3.91 -20.71 -21.60
CA ASP A 32 5.12 -21.50 -21.89
C ASP A 32 5.87 -21.72 -20.58
N GLU A 33 6.01 -22.98 -20.16
CA GLU A 33 6.69 -23.34 -18.92
C GLU A 33 8.18 -23.00 -18.94
N ASN A 34 8.80 -22.90 -20.12
CA ASN A 34 10.21 -22.49 -20.26
C ASN A 34 10.43 -20.99 -19.99
N ASN A 35 9.36 -20.19 -20.03
CA ASN A 35 9.38 -18.77 -19.71
C ASN A 35 8.56 -18.53 -18.44
N THR A 36 9.12 -18.90 -17.28
CA THR A 36 8.46 -18.80 -15.98
C THR A 36 9.32 -18.02 -15.00
N ILE A 37 8.69 -17.13 -14.24
CA ILE A 37 9.30 -16.52 -13.04
C ILE A 37 8.65 -17.08 -11.77
N PHE A 38 9.44 -17.21 -10.72
CA PHE A 38 8.93 -17.55 -9.40
C PHE A 38 8.90 -16.30 -8.51
N LEU A 39 7.77 -16.13 -7.84
CA LEU A 39 7.50 -15.04 -6.92
C LEU A 39 7.42 -15.58 -5.49
N GLU A 40 8.13 -14.91 -4.60
CA GLU A 40 8.10 -15.11 -3.16
C GLU A 40 7.52 -13.85 -2.48
N PRO A 41 7.14 -13.92 -1.19
CA PRO A 41 6.57 -12.78 -0.49
C PRO A 41 7.49 -11.57 -0.57
N GLY A 42 6.90 -10.39 -0.78
CA GLY A 42 7.65 -9.15 -0.97
C GLY A 42 8.08 -8.88 -2.41
N PHE A 43 7.68 -9.72 -3.38
CA PHE A 43 7.87 -9.45 -4.80
C PHE A 43 6.55 -9.36 -5.56
N THR A 44 6.58 -8.49 -6.57
CA THR A 44 5.54 -8.33 -7.58
C THR A 44 6.07 -8.89 -8.90
N GLY A 45 5.25 -9.69 -9.56
CA GLY A 45 5.47 -10.14 -10.93
C GLY A 45 4.50 -9.44 -11.88
N GLU A 46 4.99 -9.09 -13.06
CA GLU A 46 4.16 -8.59 -14.15
C GLU A 46 4.30 -9.47 -15.38
N LEU A 47 3.17 -9.74 -16.02
CA LEU A 47 3.09 -10.24 -17.38
C LEU A 47 2.55 -9.11 -18.27
N LEU A 48 3.37 -8.69 -19.23
CA LEU A 48 3.08 -7.62 -20.19
C LEU A 48 2.80 -8.21 -21.59
N SER A 49 2.35 -7.36 -22.51
CA SER A 49 2.24 -7.67 -23.93
C SER A 49 3.51 -8.31 -24.48
N GLY A 50 3.36 -9.27 -25.40
CA GLY A 50 4.49 -9.96 -26.00
C GLY A 50 5.17 -10.98 -25.08
N ASN A 51 4.47 -11.46 -24.04
CA ASN A 51 4.93 -12.49 -23.11
C ASN A 51 6.15 -12.07 -22.26
N GLN A 52 6.36 -10.77 -22.09
CA GLN A 52 7.43 -10.26 -21.24
C GLN A 52 7.06 -10.43 -19.75
N LEU A 53 7.98 -11.02 -18.99
CA LEU A 53 7.86 -11.18 -17.56
C LEU A 53 8.83 -10.24 -16.83
N ASN A 54 8.32 -9.51 -15.85
CA ASN A 54 9.14 -8.70 -14.95
C ASN A 54 8.92 -9.16 -13.51
N LYS A 55 9.97 -9.09 -12.69
CA LYS A 55 9.91 -9.29 -11.24
C LYS A 55 10.62 -8.14 -10.55
N TYR A 56 9.97 -7.54 -9.57
CA TYR A 56 10.56 -6.46 -8.78
C TYR A 56 10.05 -6.50 -7.33
N PRO A 57 10.77 -5.91 -6.36
CA PRO A 57 10.30 -5.82 -4.99
C PRO A 57 8.96 -5.10 -4.91
N THR A 58 8.02 -5.62 -4.14
CA THR A 58 6.75 -4.95 -3.86
C THR A 58 7.04 -3.71 -3.03
N GLU A 59 6.93 -2.53 -3.63
CA GLU A 59 7.28 -1.25 -2.99
C GLU A 59 6.41 -0.92 -1.77
N ASN A 60 5.16 -1.40 -1.74
CA ASN A 60 4.23 -1.08 -0.67
C ASN A 60 3.92 -2.33 0.17
N GLN A 61 4.51 -2.43 1.37
CA GLN A 61 4.24 -3.50 2.33
C GLN A 61 2.77 -3.50 2.82
N ASN A 62 2.08 -2.38 2.69
CA ASN A 62 0.69 -2.16 3.09
C ASN A 62 -0.34 -2.49 2.01
N PHE A 63 0.03 -3.17 0.92
CA PHE A 63 -0.93 -3.48 -0.15
C PHE A 63 -2.09 -4.41 0.28
N MET A 64 -1.95 -5.12 1.40
CA MET A 64 -2.97 -6.03 1.94
C MET A 64 -3.71 -5.49 3.16
N THR A 65 -3.48 -4.23 3.54
CA THR A 65 -4.07 -3.66 4.76
C THR A 65 -5.58 -3.86 4.83
N TRP A 66 -6.31 -3.63 3.74
CA TRP A 66 -7.78 -3.80 3.68
C TRP A 66 -8.24 -5.20 4.10
N LYS A 67 -7.39 -6.22 3.97
CA LYS A 67 -7.68 -7.60 4.35
C LYS A 67 -7.12 -7.96 5.73
N THR A 68 -5.91 -7.50 6.07
CA THR A 68 -5.23 -7.86 7.32
C THR A 68 -5.61 -6.95 8.48
N GLY A 69 -6.04 -5.72 8.19
CA GLY A 69 -6.14 -4.64 9.17
C GLY A 69 -4.79 -4.13 9.66
N GLU A 70 -3.67 -4.57 9.06
CA GLU A 70 -2.32 -4.28 9.55
C GLU A 70 -1.61 -3.31 8.61
N MET A 71 -1.26 -2.12 9.13
CA MET A 71 -0.44 -1.11 8.46
C MET A 71 0.92 -1.03 9.14
N HIS A 72 2.00 -1.06 8.35
CA HIS A 72 3.38 -0.91 8.81
C HIS A 72 4.07 0.18 7.99
N PHE A 73 4.65 1.14 8.68
CA PHE A 73 5.38 2.27 8.10
C PHE A 73 6.77 2.31 8.72
N ASP A 74 7.79 2.29 7.87
CA ASP A 74 9.18 2.43 8.26
C ASP A 74 9.80 3.52 7.39
N ASN A 75 10.16 4.64 8.03
CA ASN A 75 10.65 5.87 7.40
C ASN A 75 9.86 6.24 6.13
N SER A 76 8.53 6.14 6.23
CA SER A 76 7.62 6.32 5.09
C SER A 76 7.10 7.75 5.08
N SER A 77 7.15 8.40 3.91
CA SER A 77 6.62 9.76 3.78
C SER A 77 5.14 9.83 4.16
N LEU A 78 4.70 10.95 4.75
CA LEU A 78 3.31 11.16 5.10
C LEU A 78 2.38 11.05 3.88
N LYS A 79 2.88 11.37 2.69
CA LYS A 79 2.18 11.08 1.42
C LYS A 79 1.82 9.60 1.29
N GLN A 80 2.78 8.69 1.47
CA GLN A 80 2.55 7.24 1.38
C GLN A 80 1.63 6.73 2.49
N VAL A 81 1.76 7.30 3.69
CA VAL A 81 0.86 7.01 4.82
C VAL A 81 -0.58 7.38 4.45
N ILE A 82 -0.80 8.61 3.96
CA ILE A 82 -2.11 9.09 3.53
C ILE A 82 -2.68 8.23 2.40
N GLU A 83 -1.90 7.89 1.38
CA GLU A 83 -2.35 7.00 0.30
C GLU A 83 -2.80 5.64 0.84
N THR A 84 -2.09 5.09 1.83
CA THR A 84 -2.46 3.84 2.49
C THR A 84 -3.75 3.96 3.29
N VAL A 85 -3.91 5.03 4.07
CA VAL A 85 -5.11 5.31 4.88
C VAL A 85 -6.34 5.49 3.98
N GLN A 86 -6.22 6.29 2.92
CA GLN A 86 -7.30 6.50 1.94
C GLN A 86 -7.74 5.17 1.31
N ALA A 87 -6.80 4.34 0.88
CA ALA A 87 -7.10 3.05 0.26
C ALA A 87 -7.70 2.05 1.25
N HIS A 88 -7.25 2.04 2.51
CA HIS A 88 -7.71 1.11 3.53
C HIS A 88 -9.14 1.41 3.99
N TYR A 89 -9.44 2.69 4.28
CA TYR A 89 -10.75 3.09 4.83
C TYR A 89 -11.73 3.64 3.78
N GLY A 90 -11.30 3.81 2.52
CA GLY A 90 -12.16 4.37 1.47
C GLY A 90 -12.52 5.83 1.68
N VAL A 91 -11.56 6.63 2.16
CA VAL A 91 -11.72 8.07 2.47
C VAL A 91 -10.85 8.92 1.55
N GLN A 92 -11.18 10.20 1.44
CA GLN A 92 -10.36 11.23 0.81
C GLN A 92 -9.69 12.09 1.87
N VAL A 93 -8.40 12.35 1.70
CA VAL A 93 -7.61 13.18 2.61
C VAL A 93 -7.10 14.40 1.84
N LEU A 94 -7.47 15.58 2.33
CA LEU A 94 -6.99 16.88 1.85
C LEU A 94 -5.95 17.42 2.82
N VAL A 95 -4.85 17.92 2.29
CA VAL A 95 -3.73 18.45 3.09
C VAL A 95 -3.60 19.95 2.84
N ASP A 96 -3.76 20.76 3.89
CA ASP A 96 -3.70 22.22 3.79
C ASP A 96 -2.29 22.75 3.55
N ASN A 97 -1.29 22.14 4.19
CA ASN A 97 0.13 22.50 4.06
C ASN A 97 0.87 21.38 3.32
N PRO A 98 1.09 21.47 1.99
CA PRO A 98 1.78 20.42 1.25
C PRO A 98 3.20 20.10 1.76
N GLY A 99 3.84 21.01 2.51
CA GLY A 99 5.17 20.79 3.09
C GLY A 99 5.23 19.58 4.02
N ILE A 100 4.13 19.25 4.71
CA ILE A 100 4.09 18.12 5.64
C ILE A 100 4.15 16.76 4.92
N LEU A 101 3.87 16.70 3.62
CA LEU A 101 3.81 15.44 2.86
C LEU A 101 5.17 14.73 2.78
N ALA A 102 6.26 15.48 2.95
CA ALA A 102 7.63 14.96 2.96
C ALA A 102 8.09 14.50 4.36
N CYS A 103 7.28 14.70 5.39
CA CYS A 103 7.62 14.24 6.73
C CYS A 103 7.57 12.72 6.81
N ASP A 104 8.62 12.12 7.35
CA ASP A 104 8.69 10.67 7.52
C ASP A 104 7.98 10.23 8.80
N PHE A 105 7.29 9.10 8.68
CA PHE A 105 6.59 8.45 9.77
C PHE A 105 7.07 7.00 9.89
N THR A 106 7.35 6.60 11.13
CA THR A 106 7.62 5.21 11.50
C THR A 106 6.62 4.79 12.55
N GLY A 107 5.89 3.71 12.29
CA GLY A 107 4.85 3.23 13.17
C GLY A 107 4.06 2.09 12.55
N SER A 108 3.26 1.43 13.37
CA SER A 108 2.40 0.34 12.91
C SER A 108 1.04 0.39 13.56
N PHE A 109 0.00 0.06 12.81
CA PHE A 109 -1.37 -0.05 13.27
C PHE A 109 -1.86 -1.46 13.04
N ARG A 110 -2.60 -1.99 14.01
CA ARG A 110 -3.15 -3.34 13.94
C ARG A 110 -4.63 -3.31 14.28
N GLN A 111 -5.45 -3.56 13.27
CA GLN A 111 -6.91 -3.52 13.33
C GLN A 111 -7.45 -2.21 13.92
N ALA A 112 -6.68 -1.12 13.76
CA ALA A 112 -7.05 0.19 14.26
C ALA A 112 -8.18 0.76 13.40
N ASP A 113 -9.08 1.52 14.01
CA ASP A 113 -10.05 2.29 13.24
C ASP A 113 -9.43 3.59 12.69
N LEU A 114 -10.15 4.24 11.78
CA LEU A 114 -9.68 5.46 11.14
C LEU A 114 -9.38 6.58 12.16
N HIS A 115 -10.18 6.70 13.21
CA HIS A 115 -10.02 7.75 14.20
C HIS A 115 -8.74 7.54 15.02
N GLU A 116 -8.49 6.32 15.47
CA GLU A 116 -7.27 5.95 16.18
C GLU A 116 -6.01 6.24 15.34
N VAL A 117 -6.04 5.92 14.05
CA VAL A 117 -4.93 6.22 13.13
C VAL A 117 -4.70 7.73 13.02
N LEU A 118 -5.76 8.51 12.81
CA LEU A 118 -5.67 9.97 12.70
C LEU A 118 -5.19 10.63 14.00
N GLU A 119 -5.60 10.11 15.16
CA GLU A 119 -5.15 10.59 16.47
C GLU A 119 -3.65 10.36 16.67
N VAL A 120 -3.15 9.16 16.35
CA VAL A 120 -1.71 8.87 16.44
C VAL A 120 -0.90 9.75 15.50
N LEU A 121 -1.37 9.95 14.25
CA LEU A 121 -0.71 10.85 13.30
C LEU A 121 -0.73 12.31 13.78
N SER A 122 -1.85 12.74 14.37
CA SER A 122 -2.00 14.07 14.98
C SER A 122 -0.98 14.31 16.08
N ILE A 123 -0.86 13.37 17.03
CA ILE A 123 0.06 13.48 18.16
C ILE A 123 1.51 13.39 17.68
N SER A 124 1.81 12.45 16.78
CA SER A 124 3.20 12.14 16.38
C SER A 124 3.83 13.21 15.49
N MET A 125 3.01 13.96 14.75
CA MET A 125 3.49 14.88 13.71
C MET A 125 2.93 16.31 13.88
N ASN A 126 2.46 16.66 15.08
CA ASN A 126 1.86 17.96 15.40
C ASN A 126 0.80 18.40 14.35
N LEU A 127 -0.09 17.48 14.01
CA LEU A 127 -1.18 17.70 13.05
C LEU A 127 -2.51 17.88 13.77
N SER A 128 -3.45 18.48 13.07
CA SER A 128 -4.87 18.54 13.44
C SER A 128 -5.69 18.05 12.26
N PHE A 129 -6.76 17.31 12.55
CA PHE A 129 -7.65 16.78 11.53
C PHE A 129 -9.11 17.20 11.77
N GLN A 130 -9.84 17.37 10.68
CA GLN A 130 -11.30 17.53 10.70
C GLN A 130 -11.91 16.50 9.75
N GLN A 131 -12.89 15.74 10.22
CA GLN A 131 -13.60 14.76 9.40
C GLN A 131 -15.00 15.28 9.06
N LYS A 132 -15.35 15.21 7.79
CA LYS A 132 -16.70 15.45 7.27
C LYS A 132 -17.05 14.36 6.27
N ASP A 133 -17.99 13.50 6.64
CA ASP A 133 -18.38 12.33 5.85
C ASP A 133 -17.15 11.44 5.51
N HIS A 134 -16.85 11.31 4.22
CA HIS A 134 -15.70 10.56 3.68
C HIS A 134 -14.48 11.45 3.39
N GLU A 135 -14.50 12.73 3.77
CA GLU A 135 -13.41 13.67 3.57
C GLU A 135 -12.74 14.03 4.91
N ILE A 136 -11.41 14.00 4.93
CA ILE A 136 -10.58 14.37 6.08
C ILE A 136 -9.70 15.53 5.64
N LYS A 137 -9.70 16.61 6.42
CA LYS A 137 -8.81 17.75 6.23
C LYS A 137 -7.69 17.69 7.26
N LEU A 138 -6.45 17.59 6.80
CA LEU A 138 -5.24 17.63 7.63
C LEU A 138 -4.56 18.99 7.55
N SER A 139 -4.16 19.50 8.71
CA SER A 139 -3.47 20.78 8.89
C SER A 139 -2.41 20.67 10.00
N GLY A 140 -1.40 21.52 10.03
CA GLY A 140 -0.36 21.51 11.07
C GLY A 140 1.03 21.86 10.54
N SER A 141 2.02 21.85 11.45
CA SER A 141 3.43 22.11 11.12
C SER A 141 4.17 20.86 10.65
N GLY A 142 3.69 19.65 10.98
CA GLY A 142 4.36 18.42 10.60
C GLY A 142 5.61 18.17 11.44
N CYS A 143 6.72 17.88 10.76
CA CYS A 143 8.02 17.48 11.32
C CYS A 143 8.99 18.64 11.55
N GLU A 144 8.47 19.87 11.69
CA GLU A 144 9.26 21.07 12.05
C GLU A 144 9.47 21.21 13.56
#